data_AF-A0AAV0XWI3-F1
#
_entry.id   AF-A0AAV0XWI3-F1
#
_cell.length_a   1.000
_cell.length_b   1.000
_cell.length_c   1.000
_cell.angle_alpha   90.00
_cell.angle_beta   90.00
_cell.angle_gamma   90.00
#
_symmetry.space_group_name_H-M   'P 1'
#
loop_
_entity.id
_entity.type
_entity.pdbx_description
1 polymer ?
#
loop_
_entity_poly.entity_id
_entity_poly.type
_entity_poly.pdbx_seq_one_letter_code
_entity_poly.pdbx_strand_id
1 'polypeptide(L)'
;MDPNDGYTYNNNGSRNGITYFKCIKARTYFCNGSIKRLENGTFVTVKSHRGHGRELGINNQGLIFNFRSVLTQRAATENIPLISIYDEEARRHVVAAGLYPWSTAESIMRFTRRSTMPYCQIHYPSWPHCLKMNNSIDLNVVMLHSLEVVTEIHADATFKVVPVNMGYHC
;
A
#
# COMPACT_ATOMS: atom_id res chain seq x y z
N MET A 1 25.55 -25.54 -9.80
CA MET A 1 25.75 -24.49 -8.78
C MET A 1 24.41 -24.09 -8.23
N ASP A 2 24.39 -23.67 -6.96
CA ASP A 2 23.20 -23.48 -6.14
C ASP A 2 22.29 -22.37 -6.71
N PRO A 3 20.96 -22.57 -6.82
CA PRO A 3 20.00 -21.53 -7.20
C PRO A 3 20.02 -20.29 -6.30
N ASN A 4 20.77 -20.32 -5.20
CA ASN A 4 20.77 -19.31 -4.15
C ASN A 4 22.17 -18.69 -3.93
N ASP A 5 22.82 -18.20 -4.99
CA ASP A 5 24.13 -17.55 -4.91
C ASP A 5 24.10 -16.15 -4.23
N GLY A 6 22.91 -15.67 -3.87
CA GLY A 6 22.66 -14.37 -3.25
C GLY A 6 22.51 -13.25 -4.27
N TYR A 7 22.27 -13.56 -5.55
CA TYR A 7 22.04 -12.59 -6.60
C TYR A 7 20.71 -12.84 -7.32
N THR A 8 20.07 -11.76 -7.76
CA THR A 8 18.84 -11.85 -8.56
C THR A 8 19.12 -11.58 -10.03
N TYR A 9 18.44 -12.35 -10.89
CA TYR A 9 18.64 -12.32 -12.33
C TYR A 9 17.31 -12.18 -13.09
N ASN A 10 17.35 -11.50 -14.23
CA ASN A 10 16.28 -11.44 -15.23
C ASN A 10 16.59 -12.36 -16.41
N ASN A 11 15.56 -12.99 -16.96
CA ASN A 11 15.67 -13.80 -18.18
C ASN A 11 16.13 -12.90 -19.36
N ASN A 12 17.14 -13.36 -20.10
CA ASN A 12 17.77 -12.68 -21.23
C ASN A 12 17.61 -13.46 -22.55
N GLY A 13 16.68 -14.42 -22.59
CA GLY A 13 16.36 -15.26 -23.74
C GLY A 13 16.87 -16.69 -23.60
N SER A 14 16.37 -17.56 -24.48
CA SER A 14 16.77 -18.97 -24.57
C SER A 14 17.24 -19.31 -25.98
N ARG A 15 18.24 -20.18 -26.10
CA ARG A 15 18.73 -20.71 -27.37
C ARG A 15 19.22 -22.15 -27.18
N ASN A 16 18.79 -23.06 -28.06
CA ASN A 16 19.17 -24.48 -28.04
C ASN A 16 18.98 -25.10 -26.63
N GLY A 17 17.78 -24.91 -26.06
CA GLY A 17 17.45 -25.42 -24.72
C GLY A 17 18.20 -24.77 -23.55
N ILE A 18 19.13 -23.85 -23.80
CA ILE A 18 19.87 -23.09 -22.79
C ILE A 18 19.19 -21.74 -22.59
N THR A 19 18.78 -21.44 -21.34
CA THR A 19 18.24 -20.13 -20.97
C THR A 19 19.33 -19.28 -20.35
N TYR A 20 19.48 -18.04 -20.81
CA TYR A 20 20.45 -17.08 -20.31
C TYR A 20 19.79 -16.10 -19.36
N PHE A 21 20.47 -15.74 -18.29
CA PHE A 21 19.99 -14.78 -17.31
C PHE A 21 21.07 -13.72 -17.06
N LYS A 22 20.63 -12.47 -16.90
CA LYS A 22 21.51 -11.33 -16.58
C LYS A 22 21.13 -10.76 -15.23
N CYS A 23 22.11 -10.23 -14.49
CA CYS A 23 21.83 -9.58 -13.22
C CYS A 23 20.83 -8.42 -13.39
N ILE A 24 19.87 -8.29 -12.47
CA ILE A 24 18.90 -7.18 -12.46
C ILE A 24 19.62 -5.83 -12.32
N LYS A 25 20.71 -5.81 -11.55
CA LYS A 25 21.54 -4.63 -11.29
C LYS A 25 22.50 -4.27 -12.42
N ALA A 26 22.40 -4.92 -13.59
CA ALA A 26 23.28 -4.64 -14.72
C ALA A 26 23.21 -3.17 -15.19
N ARG A 27 22.03 -2.56 -15.16
CA ARG A 27 21.85 -1.16 -15.56
C ARG A 27 22.17 -0.16 -14.45
N THR A 28 21.95 -0.52 -13.20
CA THR A 28 22.05 0.40 -12.06
C THR A 28 23.43 0.40 -11.40
N TYR A 29 24.13 -0.74 -11.39
CA TYR A 29 25.45 -0.90 -10.77
C TYR A 29 26.54 -1.26 -11.79
N PHE A 30 26.25 -1.09 -13.10
CA PHE A 30 27.12 -1.51 -14.20
C PHE A 30 27.57 -2.97 -14.05
N CYS A 31 26.71 -3.81 -13.48
CA CYS A 31 27.03 -5.20 -13.23
C CYS A 31 27.02 -6.00 -14.53
N ASN A 32 28.06 -6.79 -14.74
CA ASN A 32 28.17 -7.71 -15.87
C ASN A 32 27.87 -9.17 -15.50
N GLY A 33 27.36 -9.43 -14.28
CA GLY A 33 27.02 -10.76 -13.79
C GLY A 33 25.96 -11.46 -14.63
N SER A 34 26.21 -12.72 -14.98
CA SER A 34 25.30 -13.52 -15.78
C SER A 34 25.46 -15.01 -15.51
N ILE A 35 24.35 -15.73 -15.63
CA ILE A 35 24.27 -17.19 -15.47
C ILE A 35 23.50 -17.79 -16.65
N LYS A 36 23.63 -19.10 -16.86
CA LYS A 36 22.81 -19.85 -17.81
C LYS A 36 22.24 -21.11 -17.16
N ARG A 37 21.04 -21.48 -17.54
CA ARG A 37 20.42 -22.77 -17.22
C ARG A 37 20.55 -23.69 -18.42
N LEU A 38 21.21 -24.83 -18.22
CA LEU A 38 21.36 -25.88 -19.22
C LEU A 38 20.06 -26.69 -19.38
N GLU A 39 19.98 -27.53 -20.41
CA GLU A 39 18.82 -28.40 -20.67
C GLU A 39 18.51 -29.35 -19.51
N ASN A 40 19.56 -29.82 -18.83
CA ASN A 40 19.43 -30.67 -17.64
C ASN A 40 18.98 -29.90 -16.38
N GLY A 41 18.61 -28.62 -16.50
CA GLY A 41 18.18 -27.77 -15.38
C GLY A 41 19.33 -27.18 -14.56
N THR A 42 20.59 -27.51 -14.85
CA THR A 42 21.74 -27.03 -14.07
C THR A 42 22.06 -25.57 -14.37
N PHE A 43 22.30 -24.78 -13.32
CA PHE A 43 22.79 -23.41 -13.44
C PHE A 43 24.32 -23.34 -13.44
N VAL A 44 24.84 -22.57 -14.39
CA VAL A 44 26.27 -22.32 -14.61
C VAL A 44 26.52 -20.82 -14.69
N THR A 45 27.49 -20.33 -13.93
CA THR A 45 27.93 -18.93 -13.97
C THR A 45 28.69 -18.65 -15.25
N VAL A 46 28.27 -17.63 -16.00
CA VAL A 46 28.92 -17.19 -17.24
C VAL A 46 29.85 -16.01 -16.94
N LYS A 47 29.39 -15.04 -16.14
CA LYS A 47 30.19 -13.90 -15.67
C LYS A 47 29.96 -13.69 -14.20
N SER A 48 31.05 -13.46 -13.47
CA SER A 48 30.98 -13.07 -12.05
C SER A 48 30.45 -11.65 -11.90
N HIS A 49 29.75 -11.39 -10.80
CA HIS A 49 29.24 -10.06 -10.47
C HIS A 49 30.37 -9.06 -10.19
N ARG A 50 30.15 -7.81 -10.59
CA ARG A 50 31.03 -6.66 -10.31
C ARG A 50 30.19 -5.45 -9.93
N GLY A 51 30.75 -4.57 -9.10
CA GLY A 51 30.12 -3.29 -8.75
C GLY A 51 28.98 -3.38 -7.73
N HIS A 52 28.63 -4.56 -7.23
CA HIS A 52 27.71 -4.72 -6.10
C HIS A 52 27.96 -6.03 -5.33
N GLY A 53 27.58 -6.04 -4.05
CA GLY A 53 27.61 -7.22 -3.20
C GLY A 53 26.41 -8.16 -3.41
N ARG A 54 26.49 -9.34 -2.79
CA ARG A 54 25.37 -10.28 -2.66
C ARG A 54 24.25 -9.60 -1.87
N GLU A 55 23.02 -9.73 -2.34
CA GLU A 55 21.86 -9.39 -1.53
C GLU A 55 21.55 -10.62 -0.68
N LEU A 56 21.80 -10.52 0.62
CA LEU A 56 21.25 -11.45 1.60
C LEU A 56 19.74 -11.24 1.56
N GLY A 57 19.07 -12.09 0.78
CA GLY A 57 17.65 -11.99 0.48
C GLY A 57 16.79 -12.21 1.71
N ILE A 58 16.56 -11.15 2.47
CA ILE A 58 15.21 -10.94 3.01
C ILE A 58 14.47 -10.29 1.84
N ASN A 59 13.70 -11.08 1.12
CA ASN A 59 12.83 -10.65 0.03
C ASN A 59 11.70 -9.77 0.60
N ASN A 60 12.07 -8.56 1.04
CA ASN A 60 11.20 -7.57 1.66
C ASN A 60 9.98 -7.26 0.79
N GLN A 61 10.07 -7.42 -0.54
CA GLN A 61 8.91 -7.32 -1.42
C GLN A 61 7.79 -8.31 -1.06
N GLY A 62 8.10 -9.55 -0.69
CA GLY A 62 7.09 -10.53 -0.29
C GLY A 62 6.38 -10.14 1.00
N LEU A 63 7.16 -9.67 1.98
CA LEU A 63 6.63 -9.17 3.26
C LEU A 63 5.75 -7.93 3.06
N ILE A 64 6.21 -6.95 2.26
CA ILE A 64 5.44 -5.74 1.93
C ILE A 64 4.17 -6.11 1.14
N PHE A 65 4.26 -7.04 0.19
CA PHE A 65 3.11 -7.46 -0.61
C PHE A 65 2.03 -8.11 0.25
N ASN A 66 2.39 -9.05 1.11
CA ASN A 66 1.46 -9.71 2.03
C ASN A 66 0.83 -8.70 3.00
N PHE A 67 1.66 -7.84 3.59
CA PHE A 67 1.20 -6.80 4.51
C PHE A 67 0.20 -5.84 3.84
N ARG A 68 0.54 -5.35 2.64
CA ARG A 68 -0.35 -4.53 1.83
C ARG A 68 -1.67 -5.25 1.53
N SER A 69 -1.62 -6.52 1.16
CA SER A 69 -2.81 -7.32 0.84
C SER A 69 -3.79 -7.34 2.01
N VAL A 70 -3.31 -7.66 3.22
CA VAL A 70 -4.13 -7.68 4.45
C VAL A 70 -4.73 -6.31 4.73
N LEU A 71 -3.91 -5.25 4.69
CA LEU A 71 -4.39 -3.89 4.93
C LEU A 71 -5.50 -3.48 3.95
N THR A 72 -5.33 -3.79 2.66
CA THR A 72 -6.36 -3.47 1.65
C THR A 72 -7.63 -4.30 1.82
N GLN A 73 -7.50 -5.58 2.15
CA GLN A 73 -8.66 -6.44 2.41
C GLN A 73 -9.45 -5.93 3.61
N ARG A 74 -8.78 -5.71 4.75
CA ARG A 74 -9.43 -5.22 5.97
C ARG A 74 -10.01 -3.83 5.78
N ALA A 75 -9.33 -2.95 5.03
CA ALA A 75 -9.85 -1.63 4.68
C ALA A 75 -11.14 -1.72 3.84
N ALA A 76 -11.27 -2.72 2.97
CA ALA A 76 -12.47 -2.93 2.17
C ALA A 76 -13.65 -3.45 3.00
N THR A 77 -13.40 -4.34 3.96
CA THR A 77 -14.45 -5.13 4.64
C THR A 77 -14.83 -4.60 6.01
N GLU A 78 -13.89 -4.00 6.75
CA GLU A 78 -14.13 -3.59 8.13
C GLU A 78 -14.50 -2.10 8.21
N ASN A 79 -15.51 -1.79 9.02
CA ASN A 79 -15.97 -0.43 9.26
C ASN A 79 -15.37 0.17 10.55
N ILE A 80 -14.04 0.13 10.65
CA ILE A 80 -13.27 0.74 11.74
C ILE A 80 -12.21 1.73 11.19
N PRO A 81 -11.66 2.63 12.03
CA PRO A 81 -10.65 3.58 11.60
C PRO A 81 -9.45 2.90 10.94
N LEU A 82 -8.99 3.43 9.80
CA LEU A 82 -7.87 2.85 9.04
C LEU A 82 -6.58 2.77 9.86
N ILE A 83 -6.36 3.74 10.75
CA ILE A 83 -5.20 3.76 11.64
C ILE A 83 -5.23 2.57 12.60
N SER A 84 -6.41 2.20 13.11
CA SER A 84 -6.57 1.04 13.99
C SER A 84 -6.25 -0.27 13.27
N ILE A 85 -6.66 -0.41 12.00
CA ILE A 85 -6.29 -1.56 11.16
C ILE A 85 -4.77 -1.62 10.98
N TYR A 86 -4.15 -0.48 10.68
CA TYR A 86 -2.71 -0.43 10.47
C TYR A 86 -1.93 -0.75 11.75
N ASP A 87 -2.27 -0.16 12.88
CA ASP A 87 -1.55 -0.37 14.15
C ASP A 87 -1.68 -1.81 14.65
N GLU A 88 -2.85 -2.45 14.44
CA GLU A 88 -3.03 -3.87 14.77
C GLU A 88 -2.16 -4.76 13.88
N GLU A 89 -2.17 -4.55 12.57
CA GLU A 89 -1.35 -5.34 11.65
C GLU A 89 0.15 -5.03 11.80
N ALA A 90 0.51 -3.79 12.11
CA ALA A 90 1.89 -3.38 12.33
C ALA A 90 2.50 -4.06 13.56
N ARG A 91 1.71 -4.28 14.63
CA ARG A 91 2.13 -5.08 15.79
C ARG A 91 2.33 -6.55 15.43
N ARG A 92 1.54 -7.11 14.51
CA ARG A 92 1.67 -8.51 14.04
C ARG A 92 2.83 -8.69 13.04
N HIS A 93 3.15 -7.65 12.27
CA HIS A 93 4.11 -7.69 11.17
C HIS A 93 5.15 -6.57 11.27
N VAL A 94 5.85 -6.49 12.41
CA VAL A 94 6.79 -5.41 12.75
C VAL A 94 7.83 -5.13 11.65
N VAL A 95 8.40 -6.18 11.04
CA VAL A 95 9.40 -6.03 9.96
C VAL A 95 8.78 -5.40 8.71
N ALA A 96 7.56 -5.81 8.33
CA ALA A 96 6.88 -5.24 7.17
C ALA A 96 6.42 -3.80 7.42
N ALA A 97 5.95 -3.49 8.64
CA ALA A 97 5.57 -2.15 9.05
C ALA A 97 6.75 -1.16 9.02
N GLY A 98 7.94 -1.62 9.44
CA GLY A 98 9.18 -0.82 9.31
C GLY A 98 9.55 -0.49 7.86
N LEU A 99 9.09 -1.28 6.90
CA LEU A 99 9.35 -1.11 5.47
C LEU A 99 8.19 -0.44 4.71
N TYR A 100 6.99 -0.40 5.30
CA TYR A 100 5.77 0.09 4.68
C TYR A 100 5.03 1.05 5.64
N PRO A 101 5.41 2.34 5.66
CA PRO A 101 4.94 3.30 6.66
C PRO A 101 3.46 3.67 6.47
N TRP A 102 2.84 4.16 7.55
CA TRP A 102 1.43 4.57 7.59
C TRP A 102 1.04 5.51 6.45
N SER A 103 1.86 6.51 6.12
CA SER A 103 1.56 7.47 5.04
C SER A 103 1.32 6.80 3.69
N THR A 104 2.06 5.74 3.38
CA THR A 104 1.89 4.94 2.16
C THR A 104 0.66 4.05 2.25
N ALA A 105 0.47 3.40 3.41
CA ALA A 105 -0.66 2.51 3.66
C ALA A 105 -2.02 3.23 3.64
N GLU A 106 -2.10 4.40 4.28
CA GLU A 106 -3.33 5.19 4.40
C GLU A 106 -3.91 5.53 3.03
N SER A 107 -3.08 5.96 2.09
CA SER A 107 -3.52 6.35 0.75
C SER A 107 -4.21 5.18 0.02
N ILE A 108 -3.58 4.00 0.03
CA ILE A 108 -4.15 2.82 -0.64
C ILE A 108 -5.38 2.29 0.11
N MET A 109 -5.37 2.29 1.44
CA MET A 109 -6.50 1.85 2.25
C MET A 109 -7.72 2.76 2.07
N ARG A 110 -7.53 4.09 2.06
CA ARG A 110 -8.58 5.06 1.74
C ARG A 110 -9.13 4.87 0.33
N PHE A 111 -8.25 4.66 -0.64
CA PHE A 111 -8.65 4.38 -2.02
C PHE A 111 -9.50 3.12 -2.08
N THR A 112 -9.00 2.00 -1.56
CA THR A 112 -9.70 0.71 -1.56
C THR A 112 -11.08 0.83 -0.90
N ARG A 113 -11.18 1.44 0.29
CA ARG A 113 -12.47 1.60 0.98
C ARG A 113 -13.46 2.42 0.17
N ARG A 114 -13.02 3.51 -0.49
CA ARG A 114 -13.90 4.29 -1.37
C ARG A 114 -14.35 3.50 -2.60
N SER A 115 -13.46 2.69 -3.17
CA SER A 115 -13.74 1.90 -4.37
C SER A 115 -14.64 0.68 -4.11
N THR A 116 -14.68 0.16 -2.89
CA THR A 116 -15.53 -0.97 -2.50
C THR A 116 -16.88 -0.55 -1.93
N MET A 117 -17.07 0.73 -1.62
CA MET A 117 -18.38 1.25 -1.27
C MET A 117 -19.29 1.23 -2.51
N PRO A 118 -20.53 0.72 -2.40
CA PRO A 118 -21.48 0.76 -3.50
C PRO A 118 -21.64 2.21 -3.93
N TYR A 119 -21.36 2.49 -5.20
CA TYR A 119 -21.62 3.79 -5.80
C TYR A 119 -23.09 4.11 -5.53
N CYS A 120 -23.34 5.13 -4.72
CA CYS A 120 -24.68 5.68 -4.63
C CYS A 120 -24.99 6.17 -6.04
N GLN A 121 -25.80 5.42 -6.80
CA GLN A 121 -26.38 5.91 -8.03
C GLN A 121 -27.33 7.03 -7.65
N ILE A 122 -26.76 8.21 -7.44
CA ILE A 122 -27.52 9.44 -7.37
C ILE A 122 -27.98 9.70 -8.80
N HIS A 123 -29.18 9.21 -9.11
CA HIS A 123 -29.91 9.57 -10.31
C HIS A 123 -30.33 11.04 -10.16
N TYR A 124 -29.43 11.97 -10.49
CA TYR A 124 -29.78 13.38 -10.58
C TYR A 124 -30.22 13.70 -12.01
N PRO A 125 -31.42 14.30 -12.21
CA PRO A 125 -31.74 14.92 -13.48
C PRO A 125 -30.88 16.19 -13.62
N SER A 126 -30.00 16.18 -14.63
CA SER A 126 -29.28 17.33 -15.24
C SER A 126 -28.70 18.41 -14.31
N TRP A 127 -27.38 18.40 -14.15
CA TRP A 127 -26.57 19.52 -13.61
C TRP A 127 -26.49 20.70 -14.60
N PRO A 128 -26.22 21.93 -14.11
CA PRO A 128 -24.85 22.43 -14.28
C PRO A 128 -24.38 23.29 -13.09
N HIS A 129 -23.32 22.88 -12.40
CA HIS A 129 -22.17 23.72 -12.04
C HIS A 129 -21.18 22.92 -11.16
N CYS A 130 -19.99 22.68 -11.70
CA CYS A 130 -18.84 22.29 -10.89
C CYS A 130 -18.49 23.44 -9.93
N LEU A 131 -18.70 23.24 -8.62
CA LEU A 131 -18.04 24.05 -7.61
C LEU A 131 -17.02 23.22 -6.86
N LYS A 132 -15.82 23.82 -6.83
CA LYS A 132 -14.58 23.34 -6.23
C LYS A 132 -14.78 22.99 -4.75
N MET A 133 -13.96 22.04 -4.32
CA MET A 133 -13.71 21.64 -2.93
C MET A 133 -13.85 22.80 -1.93
N ASN A 134 -14.50 22.52 -0.79
CA ASN A 134 -14.00 22.98 0.49
C ASN A 134 -14.49 22.04 1.60
N ASN A 135 -13.57 21.76 2.52
CA ASN A 135 -13.77 21.04 3.77
C ASN A 135 -15.06 21.50 4.47
N SER A 136 -16.01 20.58 4.66
CA SER A 136 -16.89 20.65 5.82
C SER A 136 -17.43 19.26 6.11
N ILE A 137 -17.49 18.97 7.39
CA ILE A 137 -17.90 17.72 8.00
C ILE A 137 -19.42 17.67 7.88
N ASP A 138 -19.96 16.69 7.15
CA ASP A 138 -21.36 16.31 7.23
C ASP A 138 -21.45 14.83 7.59
N LEU A 139 -21.58 14.60 8.90
CA LEU A 139 -21.92 13.33 9.50
C LEU A 139 -23.36 13.45 9.99
N ASN A 140 -24.28 12.74 9.35
CA ASN A 140 -25.55 12.15 9.81
C ASN A 140 -26.47 11.95 8.58
N VAL A 141 -27.22 10.87 8.33
CA VAL A 141 -27.73 9.69 9.07
C VAL A 141 -28.26 8.72 7.97
N VAL A 142 -28.13 7.38 8.04
CA VAL A 142 -29.17 6.37 8.39
C VAL A 142 -28.44 4.99 8.34
N MET A 143 -28.17 4.28 9.45
CA MET A 143 -28.98 3.41 10.33
C MET A 143 -29.35 2.01 9.75
N LEU A 144 -28.76 0.93 10.30
CA LEU A 144 -29.48 -0.28 10.73
C LEU A 144 -28.60 -1.27 11.53
N HIS A 145 -28.95 -1.39 12.81
CA HIS A 145 -28.87 -2.46 13.83
C HIS A 145 -27.72 -3.50 13.87
N SER A 146 -26.99 -3.52 14.99
CA SER A 146 -27.01 -4.64 15.96
C SER A 146 -26.15 -4.38 17.22
N LEU A 147 -26.85 -4.30 18.36
CA LEU A 147 -26.47 -4.69 19.74
C LEU A 147 -25.20 -4.11 20.41
N GLU A 148 -25.46 -3.08 21.24
CA GLU A 148 -25.01 -2.85 22.62
C GLU A 148 -23.58 -3.28 23.05
N VAL A 149 -22.71 -2.27 23.26
CA VAL A 149 -22.18 -1.85 24.58
C VAL A 149 -21.70 -0.39 24.42
N VAL A 150 -22.43 0.58 24.98
CA VAL A 150 -21.96 1.98 25.09
C VAL A 150 -21.59 2.23 26.53
N THR A 151 -20.30 2.45 26.80
CA THR A 151 -19.88 3.12 28.04
C THR A 151 -20.03 4.62 27.83
N GLU A 152 -20.84 5.26 28.67
CA GLU A 152 -21.07 6.71 28.72
C GLU A 152 -19.75 7.49 28.65
N ILE A 153 -19.70 8.49 27.77
CA ILE A 153 -18.70 9.55 27.83
C ILE A 153 -19.48 10.85 28.01
N HIS A 154 -19.55 11.34 29.25
CA HIS A 154 -19.98 12.69 29.54
C HIS A 154 -18.94 13.68 29.01
N ALA A 155 -19.31 14.51 28.05
CA ALA A 155 -18.53 15.67 27.64
C ALA A 155 -19.31 16.94 27.98
N ASP A 156 -18.99 17.52 29.14
CA ASP A 156 -19.43 18.86 29.52
C ASP A 156 -18.47 19.87 28.87
N ALA A 157 -18.91 20.54 27.81
CA ALA A 157 -18.15 21.60 27.17
C ALA A 157 -19.08 22.76 26.81
N THR A 158 -19.14 23.74 27.71
CA THR A 158 -19.75 25.04 27.49
C THR A 158 -19.05 25.75 26.32
N PHE A 159 -19.72 25.87 25.17
CA PHE A 159 -19.24 26.66 24.03
C PHE A 159 -19.67 28.13 24.18
N LYS A 160 -18.71 29.04 24.35
CA LYS A 160 -18.94 30.49 24.25
C LYS A 160 -18.84 30.91 22.78
N VAL A 161 -19.96 31.30 22.19
CA VAL A 161 -20.02 31.96 20.88
C VAL A 161 -19.52 33.39 21.04
N VAL A 162 -18.46 33.75 20.31
CA VAL A 162 -18.06 35.16 20.12
C VAL A 162 -18.59 35.62 18.77
N PRO A 163 -19.46 36.63 18.68
CA PRO A 163 -19.90 37.16 17.39
C PRO A 163 -18.76 37.91 16.69
N VAL A 164 -18.59 37.64 15.39
CA VAL A 164 -17.67 38.39 14.51
C VAL A 164 -18.31 39.74 14.18
N ASN A 165 -17.60 40.80 14.54
CA ASN A 165 -17.99 42.20 14.38
C ASN A 165 -18.14 42.54 12.87
N MET A 166 -19.30 43.09 12.48
CA MET A 166 -19.51 43.67 11.16
C MET A 166 -18.75 44.99 11.03
N GLY A 167 -18.00 45.13 9.95
CA GLY A 167 -17.55 46.42 9.47
C GLY A 167 -16.63 46.24 8.28
N TYR A 168 -17.04 46.74 7.12
CA TYR A 168 -16.27 47.71 6.35
C TYR A 168 -17.22 48.47 5.43
N HIS A 169 -17.28 49.79 5.66
CA HIS A 169 -17.75 50.80 4.72
C HIS A 169 -16.83 50.84 3.50
N CYS A 170 -17.42 51.01 2.31
CA CYS A 170 -17.01 51.89 1.21
C CYS A 170 -18.20 52.01 0.25
#